data_AF-A0A1N7HJH0-F1
#
_entry.id   AF-A0A1N7HJH0-F1
#
_cell.length_a   1.000
_cell.length_b   1.000
_cell.length_c   1.000
_cell.angle_alpha   90.00
_cell.angle_beta   90.00
_cell.angle_gamma   90.00
#
_symmetry.space_group_name_H-M   'P 1'
#
loop_
_entity.id
_entity.type
_entity.pdbx_description
1 polymer ?
#
loop_
_entity_poly.entity_id
_entity_poly.type
_entity_poly.pdbx_seq_one_letter_code
_entity_poly.pdbx_strand_id
1 'polypeptide(L)'
;MRMTTRILAASVLGLALAGAATPAMADDDPATGGVDVSVNIQPTTTPGQLSMTVADNNGVSLQENGSDAAARQFTGTLPTVTVTDTR
;
A
#
# COMPACT_ATOMS: atom_id res chain seq x y z
N MET A 1 10.42 76.24 -4.80
CA MET A 1 11.48 75.28 -4.43
C MET A 1 11.00 74.27 -3.36
N ARG A 2 9.83 73.62 -3.57
CA ARG A 2 9.30 72.56 -2.66
C ARG A 2 9.07 71.23 -3.38
N MET A 3 9.10 71.23 -4.73
CA MET A 3 8.85 70.09 -5.59
C MET A 3 10.12 69.26 -5.83
N THR A 4 11.26 69.94 -6.05
CA THR A 4 12.58 69.32 -6.25
C THR A 4 13.09 68.56 -5.03
N THR A 5 12.90 69.10 -3.82
CA THR A 5 13.29 68.42 -2.57
C THR A 5 12.45 67.16 -2.29
N ARG A 6 11.17 67.17 -2.68
CA ARG A 6 10.27 66.00 -2.52
C ARG A 6 10.61 64.86 -3.47
N ILE A 7 11.02 65.18 -4.70
CA ILE A 7 11.43 64.18 -5.69
C ILE A 7 12.74 63.50 -5.25
N LEU A 8 13.70 64.28 -4.73
CA LEU A 8 14.98 63.73 -4.25
C LEU A 8 14.82 62.86 -2.99
N ALA A 9 13.93 63.25 -2.07
CA ALA A 9 13.63 62.45 -0.88
C ALA A 9 12.92 61.13 -1.24
N ALA A 10 12.02 61.16 -2.22
CA ALA A 10 11.33 59.96 -2.70
C ALA A 10 12.27 58.99 -3.42
N SER A 11 13.26 59.49 -4.18
CA SER A 11 14.21 58.62 -4.88
C SER A 11 15.21 57.94 -3.93
N VAL A 12 15.71 58.67 -2.92
CA VAL A 12 16.60 58.09 -1.89
C VAL A 12 15.86 57.05 -1.04
N LEU A 13 14.61 57.33 -0.67
CA LEU A 13 13.79 56.37 0.08
C LEU A 13 13.44 55.14 -0.77
N GLY A 14 13.16 55.33 -2.06
CA GLY A 14 12.89 54.23 -3.00
C GLY A 14 14.11 53.33 -3.22
N LEU A 15 15.30 53.90 -3.36
CA LEU A 15 16.56 53.15 -3.46
C LEU A 15 16.91 52.43 -2.14
N ALA A 16 16.62 53.04 -0.99
CA ALA A 16 16.81 52.41 0.31
C ALA A 16 15.84 51.22 0.52
N LEU A 17 14.58 51.34 0.11
CA LEU A 17 13.61 50.24 0.19
C LEU A 17 13.91 49.12 -0.80
N ALA A 18 14.41 49.43 -2.00
CA ALA A 18 14.82 48.42 -2.97
C ALA A 18 16.04 47.62 -2.50
N GLY A 19 16.95 48.23 -1.73
CA GLY A 19 18.08 47.55 -1.09
C GLY A 19 17.69 46.68 0.12
N ALA A 20 16.51 46.91 0.71
CA ALA A 20 15.99 46.14 1.84
C ALA A 20 15.04 44.99 1.42
N ALA A 21 14.71 44.90 0.14
CA ALA A 21 13.87 43.85 -0.42
C ALA A 21 14.69 42.58 -0.65
N THR A 22 14.97 41.84 0.41
CA THR A 22 15.48 40.47 0.30
C THR A 22 14.31 39.54 -0.03
N PRO A 23 14.43 38.61 -1.00
CA PRO A 23 13.42 37.58 -1.17
C PRO A 23 13.28 36.79 0.13
N ALA A 24 12.06 36.63 0.62
CA ALA A 24 11.76 35.65 1.66
C ALA A 24 11.89 34.27 1.03
N MET A 25 13.13 33.77 0.99
CA MET A 25 13.40 32.38 0.65
C MET A 25 12.99 31.59 1.89
N ALA A 26 11.94 30.78 1.75
CA ALA A 26 11.73 29.71 2.71
C ALA A 26 12.97 28.82 2.61
N ASP A 27 13.79 28.84 3.65
CA ASP A 27 14.85 27.86 3.80
C ASP A 27 14.10 26.55 4.05
N ASP A 28 13.96 25.74 2.99
CA ASP A 28 13.63 24.32 3.14
C ASP A 28 14.88 23.69 3.75
N ASP A 29 15.13 24.00 5.02
CA ASP A 29 16.34 23.62 5.72
C ASP A 29 16.37 22.09 5.78
N PRO A 30 17.24 21.42 5.00
CA PRO A 30 17.36 19.98 5.12
C PRO A 30 18.01 19.60 6.47
N ALA A 31 18.58 20.57 7.21
CA ALA A 31 19.17 20.39 8.54
C ALA A 31 18.12 20.41 9.66
N THR A 32 16.90 20.87 9.42
CA THR A 32 15.76 20.60 10.29
C THR A 32 15.19 19.23 9.88
N GLY A 33 16.03 18.21 10.09
CA GLY A 33 15.89 16.86 9.57
C GLY A 33 14.45 16.39 9.56
N GLY A 34 13.96 16.09 8.36
CA GLY A 34 12.65 15.47 8.18
C GLY A 34 12.53 14.28 9.12
N VAL A 35 11.42 14.22 9.85
CA VAL A 35 11.18 13.14 10.79
C VAL A 35 11.02 11.84 9.99
N ASP A 36 11.96 10.91 10.14
CA ASP A 36 11.85 9.57 9.57
C ASP A 36 10.77 8.79 10.32
N VAL A 37 9.59 8.69 9.71
CA VAL A 37 8.46 7.95 10.26
C VAL A 37 8.47 6.54 9.69
N SER A 38 9.09 5.62 10.41
CA SER A 38 9.03 4.20 10.11
C SER A 38 7.81 3.56 10.78
N VAL A 39 6.88 3.06 9.97
CA VAL A 39 5.72 2.29 10.43
C VAL A 39 6.04 0.81 10.30
N ASN A 40 6.23 0.15 11.45
CA ASN A 40 6.34 -1.31 11.51
C ASN A 40 4.98 -1.90 11.86
N ILE A 41 4.29 -2.51 10.89
CA ILE A 41 3.03 -3.22 11.13
C ILE A 41 3.37 -4.68 11.42
N GLN A 42 3.22 -5.08 12.68
CA GLN A 42 3.33 -6.47 13.07
C GLN A 42 1.99 -7.18 12.80
N PRO A 43 1.99 -8.38 12.21
CA PRO A 43 0.78 -9.20 12.09
C PRO A 43 0.19 -9.45 13.48
N THR A 44 -1.12 -9.26 13.63
CA THR A 44 -1.83 -9.54 14.88
C THR A 44 -1.97 -11.03 15.17
N THR A 45 -1.72 -11.88 14.16
CA THR A 45 -1.73 -13.34 14.26
C THR A 45 -0.61 -13.93 13.40
N THR A 46 -0.08 -15.08 13.81
CA THR A 46 0.80 -15.87 12.95
C THR A 46 0.02 -16.28 11.69
N PRO A 47 0.53 -16.02 10.46
CA PRO A 47 -0.10 -16.53 9.26
C PRO A 47 -0.14 -18.05 9.28
N GLY A 48 -1.35 -18.61 9.34
CA GLY A 48 -1.58 -20.03 9.17
C GLY A 48 -2.14 -20.35 7.78
N GLN A 49 -2.10 -21.63 7.44
CA GLN A 49 -2.53 -22.17 6.16
C GLN A 49 -3.39 -23.43 6.36
N LEU A 50 -4.41 -23.56 5.53
CA LEU A 50 -5.24 -24.75 5.41
C LEU A 50 -4.87 -25.46 4.11
N SER A 51 -4.42 -26.71 4.19
CA SER A 51 -4.08 -27.53 3.03
C SER A 51 -4.86 -28.84 3.02
N MET A 52 -5.14 -29.34 1.82
CA MET A 52 -5.80 -30.62 1.59
C MET A 52 -5.00 -31.44 0.60
N THR A 53 -4.77 -32.70 0.93
CA THR A 53 -4.13 -33.67 0.04
C THR A 53 -5.00 -34.90 -0.07
N VAL A 54 -5.05 -35.47 -1.27
CA VAL A 54 -5.69 -36.75 -1.54
C VAL A 54 -4.55 -37.76 -1.67
N ALA A 55 -4.64 -38.87 -0.95
CA ALA A 55 -3.62 -39.91 -1.00
C ALA A 55 -3.45 -40.45 -2.43
N ASP A 56 -2.20 -40.76 -2.77
CA ASP A 56 -1.87 -41.42 -4.03
C ASP A 56 -2.70 -42.70 -4.16
N ASN A 57 -3.21 -42.92 -5.37
CA ASN A 57 -3.96 -44.11 -5.70
C ASN A 57 -3.70 -44.50 -7.17
N ASN A 58 -3.92 -45.77 -7.46
CA ASN A 58 -3.79 -46.33 -8.81
C ASN A 58 -5.10 -46.24 -9.60
N GLY A 59 -6.01 -45.34 -9.22
CA GLY A 59 -7.39 -45.25 -9.70
C GLY A 59 -8.42 -45.74 -8.67
N VAL A 60 -9.67 -45.32 -8.86
CA VAL A 60 -10.82 -45.72 -8.04
C VAL A 60 -11.78 -46.51 -8.91
N SER A 61 -12.24 -47.66 -8.42
CA SER A 61 -13.29 -48.42 -9.10
C SER A 61 -14.63 -47.71 -8.91
N LEU A 62 -15.34 -47.51 -10.02
CA LEU A 62 -16.67 -46.91 -10.02
C LEU A 62 -17.69 -47.99 -10.38
N GLN A 63 -18.77 -48.04 -9.62
CA GLN A 63 -19.90 -48.94 -9.85
C GLN A 63 -21.13 -48.13 -10.25
N GLU A 64 -21.82 -48.57 -11.29
CA GLU A 64 -23.09 -47.98 -11.69
C GLU A 64 -24.12 -48.23 -10.59
N ASN A 65 -24.61 -47.15 -9.98
CA ASN A 65 -25.56 -47.20 -8.89
C ASN A 65 -26.35 -45.89 -8.88
N GLY A 66 -27.67 -45.98 -9.00
CA GLY A 66 -28.57 -44.82 -9.08
C GLY A 66 -28.84 -44.28 -10.48
N SER A 67 -28.44 -44.97 -11.55
CA SER A 67 -28.81 -44.59 -12.92
C SER A 67 -30.32 -44.64 -13.15
N ASP A 68 -30.80 -43.75 -14.01
CA ASP A 68 -32.18 -43.71 -14.48
C ASP A 68 -32.25 -43.48 -16.00
N ALA A 69 -33.45 -43.25 -16.52
CA ALA A 69 -33.67 -43.02 -17.94
C ALA A 69 -33.08 -41.67 -18.44
N ALA A 70 -32.79 -40.73 -17.54
CA ALA A 70 -32.26 -39.42 -17.86
C ALA A 70 -30.72 -39.38 -17.75
N ALA A 71 -30.11 -40.16 -16.86
CA ALA A 71 -28.67 -40.16 -16.65
C ALA A 71 -28.12 -41.51 -16.17
N ARG A 72 -26.86 -41.78 -16.55
CA ARG A 72 -26.07 -42.86 -15.97
C ARG A 72 -25.21 -42.32 -14.83
N GLN A 73 -25.30 -42.94 -13.68
CA GLN A 73 -24.58 -42.54 -12.46
C GLN A 73 -23.62 -43.63 -12.02
N PHE A 74 -22.39 -43.25 -11.71
CA PHE A 74 -21.38 -44.13 -11.16
C PHE A 74 -20.90 -43.60 -9.80
N THR A 75 -20.79 -44.49 -8.82
CA THR A 75 -20.35 -44.19 -7.46
C THR A 75 -19.11 -44.99 -7.12
N GLY A 76 -18.23 -44.44 -6.28
CA GLY A 76 -17.00 -45.11 -5.85
C GLY A 76 -16.56 -44.59 -4.49
N THR A 77 -15.41 -45.06 -4.03
CA THR A 77 -14.85 -44.67 -2.72
C THR A 77 -13.82 -43.57 -2.89
N LEU A 78 -13.94 -42.50 -2.10
CA LEU A 78 -12.94 -41.44 -2.08
C LEU A 78 -11.66 -41.97 -1.40
N PRO A 79 -10.47 -41.76 -2.00
CA PRO A 79 -9.20 -42.06 -1.34
C PRO A 79 -9.05 -41.23 -0.06
N THR A 80 -8.12 -41.63 0.80
CA THR A 80 -7.89 -40.92 2.07
C THR A 80 -7.57 -39.45 1.79
N VAL A 81 -8.31 -38.55 2.44
CA VAL A 81 -8.08 -37.11 2.38
C VAL A 81 -7.45 -36.67 3.69
N THR A 82 -6.29 -36.03 3.60
CA THR A 82 -5.63 -35.41 4.75
C THR A 82 -5.81 -33.91 4.67
N VAL A 83 -6.38 -33.34 5.73
CA VAL A 83 -6.54 -31.90 5.91
C VAL A 83 -5.59 -31.45 7.01
N THR A 84 -4.78 -30.43 6.73
CA THR A 84 -3.87 -29.82 7.71
C THR A 84 -4.25 -28.37 7.90
N ASP A 85 -4.53 -27.98 9.15
CA ASP A 85 -4.80 -26.60 9.53
C ASP A 85 -3.69 -26.10 10.48
N THR A 86 -3.14 -24.93 10.16
CA THR A 86 -2.07 -24.27 10.93
C THR A 86 -2.43 -22.84 11.34
N ARG A 87 -3.71 -22.45 11.20
CA ARG A 87 -4.26 -21.16 11.65
C ARG A 87 -4.45 -21.08 13.15
#